data_AF-H1VLS6-F1
#
_entry.id   AF-H1VLS6-F1
#
_cell.length_a   1.000
_cell.length_b   1.000
_cell.length_c   1.000
_cell.angle_alpha   90.00
_cell.angle_beta   90.00
_cell.angle_gamma   90.00
#
_symmetry.space_group_name_H-M   'P 1'
#
loop_
_entity.id
_entity.type
_entity.pdbx_description
1 polymer ?
#
loop_
_entity_poly.entity_id
_entity_poly.type
_entity_poly.pdbx_seq_one_letter_code
_entity_poly.pdbx_strand_id
1 'polypeptide(L)'
;MTGHNLEASALLSAALDKSIRLAGWLGDDRPAARPRGVWSGLRMTLNSGIQQLFCKDTGLYSDNIGRRSCRGPEHTDPQDGNSWALISGATPRSRRAVVSGNLQSRWTKHGAPAVEFPNVISPFVSSFELLAHAAADDHDAAVELILLEWSYLLDGPGFTNSTLAEGFMVDGGVQYPAYWSAARNSHCHGWSSGPTSVLTSEVLGIQLLAPAGAEWTVRPHLSKWLAFARGGFATTKGVFEVKLTRVVASTSSTATHQHKRRRGQVVEITAPEFTNGTFEWGPFSHKVDAEGGRTTTAWIAWGDEDDDAASLEQLDIALGRVEAPNEEEWHRQSFIYRDDTRLIFDDAWAPPPMAERAAGEVDWDALEANYVKPLAEMF
;
A
#
# COMPACT_ATOMS: atom_id res chain seq x y z
N MET A 1 8.96 21.54 -19.25
CA MET A 1 9.56 20.21 -19.01
C MET A 1 10.20 19.71 -20.30
N THR A 2 11.37 19.05 -20.22
CA THR A 2 11.95 18.35 -21.39
C THR A 2 11.23 17.01 -21.60
N GLY A 3 11.22 16.48 -22.83
CA GLY A 3 10.26 15.46 -23.32
C GLY A 3 10.32 14.03 -22.74
N HIS A 4 10.93 13.80 -21.58
CA HIS A 4 10.96 12.48 -20.92
C HIS A 4 10.86 12.65 -19.42
N ASN A 5 9.63 12.78 -18.90
CA ASN A 5 9.35 12.89 -17.47
C ASN A 5 8.94 11.52 -16.89
N LEU A 6 9.50 11.18 -15.73
CA LEU A 6 9.35 9.88 -15.07
C LEU A 6 7.89 9.57 -14.73
N GLU A 7 7.24 10.47 -13.98
CA GLU A 7 5.88 10.31 -13.49
C GLU A 7 4.89 10.17 -14.67
N ALA A 8 4.91 11.12 -15.60
CA ALA A 8 4.03 11.11 -16.77
C ALA A 8 4.20 9.84 -17.63
N SER A 9 5.43 9.36 -17.80
CA SER A 9 5.70 8.13 -18.55
C SER A 9 5.17 6.88 -17.82
N ALA A 10 5.34 6.83 -16.50
CA ALA A 10 4.86 5.73 -15.67
C ALA A 10 3.33 5.69 -15.59
N LEU A 11 2.69 6.86 -15.45
CA LEU A 11 1.24 7.04 -15.54
C LEU A 11 0.70 6.55 -16.89
N LEU A 12 1.34 6.93 -18.00
CA LEU A 12 0.94 6.45 -19.33
C LEU A 12 1.09 4.93 -19.47
N SER A 13 2.17 4.35 -18.93
CA SER A 13 2.35 2.89 -18.90
C SER A 13 1.23 2.19 -18.13
N ALA A 14 0.85 2.71 -16.95
CA ALA A 14 -0.25 2.19 -16.15
C ALA A 14 -1.62 2.35 -16.86
N ALA A 15 -1.86 3.50 -17.50
CA ALA A 15 -3.07 3.76 -18.27
C ALA A 15 -3.21 2.79 -19.45
N LEU A 16 -2.12 2.49 -20.17
CA LEU A 16 -2.11 1.50 -21.25
C LEU A 16 -2.43 0.09 -20.73
N ASP A 17 -1.85 -0.32 -19.60
CA ASP A 17 -2.15 -1.63 -18.98
C ASP A 17 -3.65 -1.75 -18.66
N LYS A 18 -4.21 -0.75 -17.98
CA LYS A 18 -5.64 -0.71 -17.64
C LYS A 18 -6.54 -0.64 -18.88
N SER A 19 -6.12 0.08 -19.92
CA SER A 19 -6.87 0.17 -21.18
C SER A 19 -6.93 -1.16 -21.94
N ILE A 20 -5.85 -1.94 -21.93
CA ILE A 20 -5.83 -3.29 -22.52
C ILE A 20 -6.80 -4.22 -21.78
N ARG A 21 -6.82 -4.17 -20.44
CA ARG A 21 -7.77 -4.96 -19.63
C ARG A 21 -9.22 -4.57 -19.92
N LEU A 22 -9.51 -3.27 -19.94
CA LEU A 22 -10.84 -2.75 -20.25
C LEU A 22 -11.30 -3.15 -21.66
N ALA A 23 -10.42 -3.05 -22.65
CA ALA A 23 -10.70 -3.52 -24.01
C ALA A 23 -11.06 -5.01 -24.05
N GLY A 24 -10.35 -5.83 -23.27
CA GLY A 24 -10.68 -7.25 -23.10
C GLY A 24 -12.10 -7.47 -22.59
N TRP A 25 -12.54 -6.72 -21.56
CA TRP A 25 -13.91 -6.80 -21.04
C TRP A 25 -14.97 -6.32 -22.02
N LEU A 26 -14.63 -5.34 -22.86
CA LEU A 26 -15.54 -4.81 -23.88
C LEU A 26 -15.57 -5.66 -25.17
N GLY A 27 -14.73 -6.69 -25.28
CA GLY A 27 -14.57 -7.46 -26.51
C GLY A 27 -13.99 -6.64 -27.67
N ASP A 28 -13.23 -5.58 -27.38
CA ASP A 28 -12.63 -4.71 -28.39
C ASP A 28 -11.45 -5.42 -29.07
N ASP A 29 -11.64 -5.76 -30.34
CA ASP A 29 -10.70 -6.50 -31.16
C ASP A 29 -9.90 -5.61 -32.12
N ARG A 30 -9.87 -4.29 -31.93
CA ARG A 30 -9.04 -3.40 -32.77
C ARG A 30 -7.56 -3.77 -32.65
N PRO A 31 -6.75 -3.65 -33.73
CA PRO A 31 -5.33 -4.00 -33.70
C PRO A 31 -4.51 -3.33 -32.60
N ALA A 32 -4.91 -2.14 -32.16
CA ALA A 32 -4.26 -1.43 -31.06
C ALA A 32 -4.49 -2.09 -29.69
N ALA A 33 -5.70 -2.61 -29.47
CA ALA A 33 -6.21 -3.10 -28.19
C ALA A 33 -5.94 -4.60 -27.95
N ARG A 34 -5.71 -5.37 -29.02
CA ARG A 34 -5.38 -6.80 -28.93
C ARG A 34 -4.15 -7.05 -28.03
N PRO A 35 -4.06 -8.21 -27.37
CA PRO A 35 -2.82 -8.65 -26.74
C PRO A 35 -1.66 -8.56 -27.73
N ARG A 36 -0.52 -8.00 -27.30
CA ARG A 36 0.65 -7.71 -28.15
C ARG A 36 0.39 -6.72 -29.32
N GLY A 37 -0.72 -5.98 -29.26
CA GLY A 37 -1.03 -4.88 -30.17
C GLY A 37 -0.22 -3.61 -29.89
N VAL A 38 -0.63 -2.52 -30.52
CA VAL A 38 0.07 -1.22 -30.46
C VAL A 38 0.24 -0.73 -29.01
N TRP A 39 -0.79 -0.82 -28.17
CA TRP A 39 -0.72 -0.37 -26.78
C TRP A 39 0.26 -1.18 -25.94
N SER A 40 0.31 -2.49 -26.15
CA SER A 40 1.28 -3.36 -25.48
C SER A 40 2.71 -3.06 -25.94
N GLY A 41 2.92 -2.84 -27.24
CA GLY A 41 4.20 -2.39 -27.79
C GLY A 41 4.68 -1.07 -27.21
N LEU A 42 3.80 -0.05 -27.20
CA LEU A 42 4.11 1.26 -26.63
C LEU A 42 4.44 1.17 -25.14
N ARG A 43 3.69 0.37 -24.37
CA ARG A 43 3.97 0.14 -22.95
C ARG A 43 5.36 -0.46 -22.73
N MET A 44 5.77 -1.43 -23.55
CA MET A 44 7.14 -1.98 -23.46
C MET A 44 8.20 -0.91 -23.72
N THR A 45 8.02 -0.08 -24.76
CA THR A 45 8.95 1.02 -25.07
C THR A 45 9.02 2.05 -23.94
N LEU A 46 7.87 2.44 -23.36
CA LEU A 46 7.82 3.35 -22.22
C LEU A 46 8.56 2.78 -21.01
N ASN A 47 8.32 1.51 -20.67
CA ASN A 47 9.02 0.86 -19.56
C ASN A 47 10.53 0.80 -19.78
N SER A 48 11.00 0.52 -21.00
CA SER A 48 12.42 0.60 -21.33
C SER A 48 12.99 2.02 -21.21
N GLY A 49 12.21 3.05 -21.54
CA GLY A 49 12.60 4.45 -21.34
C GLY A 49 12.68 4.84 -19.87
N ILE A 50 11.67 4.49 -19.07
CA ILE A 50 11.65 4.70 -17.61
C ILE A 50 12.89 4.07 -16.95
N GLN A 51 13.24 2.84 -17.37
CA GLN A 51 14.40 2.13 -16.81
C GLN A 51 15.75 2.83 -17.04
N GLN A 52 15.84 3.72 -18.05
CA GLN A 52 17.05 4.51 -18.32
C GLN A 52 17.21 5.71 -17.39
N LEU A 53 16.15 6.13 -16.70
CA LEU A 53 16.19 7.22 -15.73
C LEU A 53 16.80 6.81 -14.40
N PHE A 54 17.10 5.51 -14.20
CA PHE A 54 17.63 4.98 -12.95
C PHE A 54 19.05 5.47 -12.66
N CYS A 55 19.21 6.17 -11.55
CA CYS A 55 20.46 6.67 -11.02
C CYS A 55 21.06 5.64 -10.07
N LYS A 56 22.16 5.00 -10.47
CA LYS A 56 22.83 3.99 -9.65
C LYS A 56 23.34 4.53 -8.31
N ASP A 57 23.73 5.81 -8.28
CA ASP A 57 24.36 6.46 -7.13
C ASP A 57 23.34 6.68 -5.99
N THR A 58 22.08 6.97 -6.33
CA THR A 58 21.00 7.20 -5.36
C THR A 58 20.09 5.98 -5.19
N GLY A 59 20.14 5.03 -6.14
CA GLY A 59 19.26 3.86 -6.18
C GLY A 59 17.80 4.21 -6.49
N LEU A 60 17.54 5.37 -7.09
CA LEU A 60 16.23 5.89 -7.47
C LEU A 60 16.25 6.34 -8.94
N TYR A 61 15.09 6.65 -9.49
CA TYR A 61 14.93 7.20 -10.83
C TYR A 61 14.89 8.73 -10.77
N SER A 62 15.63 9.36 -11.67
CA SER A 62 15.59 10.81 -11.87
C SER A 62 14.32 11.26 -12.58
N ASP A 63 13.91 12.51 -12.30
CA ASP A 63 12.66 13.10 -12.79
C ASP A 63 12.58 13.18 -14.32
N ASN A 64 13.71 13.49 -14.99
CA ASN A 64 13.76 13.55 -16.45
C ASN A 64 15.18 13.36 -17.00
N ILE A 65 15.34 13.29 -18.33
CA ILE A 65 16.67 13.20 -18.97
C ILE A 65 17.43 14.53 -19.05
N GLY A 66 16.78 15.65 -18.70
CA GLY A 66 17.33 17.00 -18.84
C GLY A 66 18.01 17.49 -17.57
N ARG A 67 17.64 18.70 -17.14
CA ARG A 67 18.26 19.38 -15.99
C ARG A 67 18.08 18.65 -14.66
N ARG A 68 17.00 17.86 -14.52
CA ARG A 68 16.72 17.06 -13.32
C ARG A 68 17.17 15.60 -13.43
N SER A 69 18.00 15.26 -14.43
CA SER A 69 18.57 13.92 -14.61
C SER A 69 19.59 13.54 -13.54
N CYS A 70 20.02 12.27 -13.52
CA CYS A 70 21.07 11.76 -12.63
C CYS A 70 22.38 12.57 -12.61
N ARG A 71 22.66 13.33 -13.68
CA ARG A 71 23.87 14.16 -13.83
C ARG A 71 23.53 15.62 -14.11
N GLY A 72 22.26 15.99 -14.00
CA GLY A 72 21.79 17.34 -14.26
C GLY A 72 22.08 18.28 -13.09
N PRO A 73 22.19 19.60 -13.33
CA PRO A 73 22.47 20.58 -12.27
C PRO A 73 21.32 20.77 -11.28
N GLU A 74 20.13 20.29 -11.61
CA GLU A 74 18.92 20.32 -10.76
C GLU A 74 18.45 18.89 -10.46
N HIS A 75 19.39 17.93 -10.35
CA HIS A 75 19.09 16.52 -10.14
C HIS A 75 17.98 16.34 -9.08
N THR A 76 16.91 15.65 -9.48
CA THR A 76 15.76 15.36 -8.62
C THR A 76 15.38 13.91 -8.84
N ASP A 77 15.29 13.16 -7.75
CA ASP A 77 14.74 11.80 -7.72
C ASP A 77 13.35 11.89 -7.07
N PRO A 78 12.29 12.14 -7.85
CA PRO A 78 11.04 12.64 -7.28
C PRO A 78 10.27 11.51 -6.60
N GLN A 79 9.56 11.83 -5.51
CA GLN A 79 8.75 10.90 -4.73
C GLN A 79 7.63 10.31 -5.61
N ASP A 80 6.89 11.17 -6.31
CA ASP A 80 5.81 10.78 -7.22
C ASP A 80 6.28 9.80 -8.32
N GLY A 81 7.34 10.14 -9.03
CA GLY A 81 7.82 9.39 -10.18
C GLY A 81 8.42 8.05 -9.77
N ASN A 82 9.14 7.99 -8.65
CA ASN A 82 9.65 6.72 -8.12
C ASN A 82 8.52 5.82 -7.63
N SER A 83 7.48 6.40 -7.01
CA SER A 83 6.27 5.68 -6.62
C SER A 83 5.56 5.10 -7.85
N TRP A 84 5.33 5.91 -8.88
CA TRP A 84 4.69 5.46 -10.11
C TRP A 84 5.54 4.47 -10.93
N ALA A 85 6.87 4.54 -10.87
CA ALA A 85 7.74 3.55 -11.50
C ALA A 85 7.54 2.14 -10.91
N LEU A 86 7.29 2.05 -9.59
CA LEU A 86 6.91 0.80 -8.93
C LEU A 86 5.49 0.38 -9.30
N ILE A 87 4.50 1.27 -9.14
CA ILE A 87 3.07 0.99 -9.39
C ILE A 87 2.81 0.53 -10.83
N SER A 88 3.44 1.17 -11.82
CA SER A 88 3.27 0.83 -13.24
C SER A 88 3.89 -0.53 -13.63
N GLY A 89 4.70 -1.12 -12.75
CA GLY A 89 5.49 -2.31 -13.00
C GLY A 89 6.70 -2.06 -13.92
N ALA A 90 7.08 -0.80 -14.16
CA ALA A 90 8.24 -0.46 -14.97
C ALA A 90 9.56 -0.81 -14.27
N THR A 91 9.58 -0.76 -12.93
CA THR A 91 10.74 -1.14 -12.11
C THR A 91 10.97 -2.66 -12.13
N PRO A 92 12.15 -3.14 -12.59
CA PRO A 92 12.52 -4.56 -12.55
C PRO A 92 12.49 -5.12 -11.12
N ARG A 93 12.13 -6.40 -10.97
CA ARG A 93 12.06 -7.08 -9.67
C ARG A 93 13.32 -6.89 -8.81
N SER A 94 14.50 -6.95 -9.43
CA SER A 94 15.79 -6.77 -8.75
C SER A 94 16.03 -5.38 -8.13
N ARG A 95 15.23 -4.37 -8.50
CA ARG A 95 15.38 -2.99 -8.00
C ARG A 95 14.24 -2.57 -7.07
N ARG A 96 13.15 -3.34 -6.96
CA ARG A 96 11.95 -2.91 -6.22
C ARG A 96 12.24 -2.60 -4.75
N ALA A 97 12.89 -3.53 -4.06
CA ALA A 97 13.28 -3.35 -2.66
C ALA A 97 14.25 -2.17 -2.48
N VAL A 98 15.16 -1.93 -3.42
CA VAL A 98 16.09 -0.79 -3.38
C VAL A 98 15.34 0.53 -3.50
N VAL A 99 14.43 0.65 -4.47
CA VAL A 99 13.64 1.87 -4.67
C VAL A 99 12.70 2.12 -3.47
N SER A 100 12.01 1.08 -2.98
CA SER A 100 11.18 1.11 -1.78
C SER A 100 11.98 1.60 -0.57
N GLY A 101 13.10 0.96 -0.26
CA GLY A 101 13.93 1.32 0.88
C GLY A 101 14.54 2.73 0.79
N ASN A 102 14.90 3.17 -0.42
CA ASN A 102 15.44 4.52 -0.61
C ASN A 102 14.36 5.61 -0.50
N LEU A 103 13.11 5.34 -0.88
CA LEU A 103 11.97 6.21 -0.56
C LEU A 103 11.80 6.30 0.97
N GLN A 104 11.72 5.15 1.64
CA GLN A 104 11.60 5.06 3.10
C GLN A 104 12.71 5.79 3.86
N SER A 105 13.95 5.74 3.36
CA SER A 105 15.10 6.40 4.01
C SER A 105 15.00 7.92 4.08
N ARG A 106 14.09 8.54 3.32
CA ARG A 106 13.90 10.00 3.27
C ARG A 106 12.88 10.51 4.28
N TRP A 107 12.15 9.62 4.94
CA TRP A 107 11.09 10.02 5.84
C TRP A 107 11.63 10.83 7.01
N THR A 108 10.89 11.87 7.35
CA THR A 108 11.16 12.73 8.50
C THR A 108 10.25 12.33 9.66
N LYS A 109 10.31 13.08 10.76
CA LYS A 109 9.38 12.94 11.89
C LYS A 109 7.90 12.97 11.49
N HIS A 110 7.55 13.67 10.42
CA HIS A 110 6.15 13.96 10.09
C HIS A 110 5.62 13.22 8.85
N GLY A 111 6.47 12.50 8.11
CA GLY A 111 6.06 11.82 6.88
C GLY A 111 7.11 11.89 5.79
N ALA A 112 6.68 11.57 4.57
CA ALA A 112 7.53 11.46 3.39
C ALA A 112 7.62 12.80 2.63
N PRO A 113 8.81 13.42 2.53
CA PRO A 113 8.98 14.67 1.79
C PRO A 113 8.85 14.47 0.27
N ALA A 114 8.08 15.35 -0.38
CA ALA A 114 7.97 15.43 -1.83
C ALA A 114 9.13 16.28 -2.39
N VAL A 115 10.30 15.66 -2.58
CA VAL A 115 11.54 16.38 -2.94
C VAL A 115 11.48 17.16 -4.26
N GLU A 116 10.56 16.80 -5.15
CA GLU A 116 10.23 17.50 -6.39
C GLU A 116 9.64 18.89 -6.18
N PHE A 117 9.07 19.12 -4.99
CA PHE A 117 8.52 20.40 -4.55
C PHE A 117 9.00 20.73 -3.12
N PRO A 118 10.08 21.53 -2.98
CA PRO A 118 10.75 21.76 -1.71
C PRO A 118 9.82 22.14 -0.55
N ASN A 119 10.19 21.69 0.65
CA ASN A 119 9.49 21.94 1.91
C ASN A 119 8.11 21.28 2.07
N VAL A 120 7.67 20.45 1.14
CA VAL A 120 6.35 19.81 1.19
C VAL A 120 6.40 18.38 1.72
N ILE A 121 5.45 18.04 2.59
CA ILE A 121 4.87 16.71 2.69
C ILE A 121 3.48 16.76 2.06
N SER A 122 3.23 15.90 1.07
CA SER A 122 1.98 15.87 0.31
C SER A 122 1.30 14.52 0.50
N PRO A 123 0.20 14.45 1.26
CA PRO A 123 -0.56 13.21 1.43
C PRO A 123 -1.08 12.65 0.11
N PHE A 124 -1.25 13.49 -0.93
CA PHE A 124 -1.53 13.04 -2.29
C PHE A 124 -0.39 12.17 -2.85
N VAL A 125 0.86 12.64 -2.78
CA VAL A 125 2.02 11.90 -3.28
C VAL A 125 2.36 10.73 -2.35
N SER A 126 2.32 10.93 -1.05
CA SER A 126 2.53 9.86 -0.05
C SER A 126 1.51 8.73 -0.22
N SER A 127 0.27 9.01 -0.65
CA SER A 127 -0.71 7.97 -0.99
C SER A 127 -0.24 7.05 -2.12
N PHE A 128 0.50 7.56 -3.11
CA PHE A 128 1.13 6.72 -4.13
C PHE A 128 2.35 6.00 -3.59
N GLU A 129 3.13 6.61 -2.69
CA GLU A 129 4.26 5.92 -2.05
C GLU A 129 3.80 4.70 -1.23
N LEU A 130 2.65 4.78 -0.54
CA LEU A 130 2.03 3.62 0.11
C LEU A 130 1.80 2.45 -0.87
N LEU A 131 1.20 2.74 -2.03
CA LEU A 131 0.98 1.74 -3.09
C LEU A 131 2.30 1.26 -3.71
N ALA A 132 3.31 2.12 -3.76
CA ALA A 132 4.62 1.77 -4.29
C ALA A 132 5.35 0.76 -3.40
N HIS A 133 5.28 0.95 -2.08
CA HIS A 133 5.77 -0.01 -1.09
C HIS A 133 5.08 -1.36 -1.24
N ALA A 134 3.74 -1.38 -1.33
CA ALA A 134 3.00 -2.62 -1.59
C ALA A 134 3.40 -3.28 -2.92
N ALA A 135 3.58 -2.50 -4.00
CA ALA A 135 4.06 -3.00 -5.30
C ALA A 135 5.51 -3.53 -5.27
N ALA A 136 6.29 -3.14 -4.25
CA ALA A 136 7.61 -3.67 -3.95
C ALA A 136 7.59 -4.87 -2.99
N ASP A 137 6.40 -5.37 -2.64
CA ASP A 137 6.14 -6.40 -1.63
C ASP A 137 6.56 -5.98 -0.19
N ASP A 138 6.60 -4.67 0.09
CA ASP A 138 7.03 -4.06 1.35
C ASP A 138 5.85 -3.38 2.08
N HIS A 139 4.84 -4.17 2.45
CA HIS A 139 3.61 -3.66 3.05
C HIS A 139 3.84 -3.10 4.47
N ASP A 140 4.90 -3.56 5.15
CA ASP A 140 5.37 -3.02 6.42
C ASP A 140 5.72 -1.54 6.31
N ALA A 141 6.44 -1.14 5.25
CA ALA A 141 6.75 0.25 5.00
C ALA A 141 5.48 1.07 4.71
N ALA A 142 4.54 0.51 3.93
CA ALA A 142 3.26 1.18 3.69
C ALA A 142 2.51 1.48 5.01
N VAL A 143 2.37 0.49 5.90
CA VAL A 143 1.68 0.70 7.18
C VAL A 143 2.48 1.61 8.11
N GLU A 144 3.81 1.53 8.11
CA GLU A 144 4.65 2.46 8.89
C GLU A 144 4.44 3.92 8.46
N LEU A 145 4.40 4.19 7.14
CA LEU A 145 4.15 5.54 6.65
C LEU A 145 2.74 6.04 7.00
N ILE A 146 1.72 5.16 6.99
CA ILE A 146 0.38 5.49 7.52
C ILE A 146 0.48 5.93 8.98
N LEU A 147 1.13 5.13 9.82
CA LEU A 147 1.29 5.43 11.25
C LEU A 147 2.14 6.68 11.52
N LEU A 148 3.07 7.02 10.63
CA LEU A 148 3.92 8.20 10.75
C LEU A 148 3.20 9.48 10.30
N GLU A 149 2.74 9.52 9.05
CA GLU A 149 2.25 10.73 8.40
C GLU A 149 0.78 11.01 8.74
N TRP A 150 -0.09 10.00 8.68
CA TRP A 150 -1.52 10.21 8.92
C TRP A 150 -1.84 10.39 10.40
N SER A 151 -1.07 9.76 11.31
CA SER A 151 -1.19 10.08 12.74
C SER A 151 -0.83 11.54 13.00
N TYR A 152 0.18 12.09 12.32
CA TYR A 152 0.52 13.51 12.43
C TYR A 152 -0.57 14.43 11.84
N LEU A 153 -1.16 14.06 10.71
CA LEU A 153 -2.31 14.78 10.14
C LEU A 153 -3.56 14.76 11.04
N LEU A 154 -3.68 13.77 11.93
CA LEU A 154 -4.78 13.70 12.90
C LEU A 154 -4.47 14.51 14.16
N ASP A 155 -3.32 14.24 14.78
CA ASP A 155 -2.99 14.70 16.13
C ASP A 155 -2.01 15.87 16.19
N GLY A 156 -1.40 16.24 15.06
CA GLY A 156 -0.40 17.29 14.99
C GLY A 156 -0.96 18.69 15.29
N PRO A 157 -0.14 19.61 15.83
CA PRO A 157 -0.58 20.97 16.13
C PRO A 157 -1.15 21.68 14.89
N GLY A 158 -2.39 22.17 15.00
CA GLY A 158 -3.08 22.86 13.91
C GLY A 158 -3.95 21.96 13.02
N PHE A 159 -3.93 20.65 13.22
CA PHE A 159 -4.86 19.72 12.56
C PHE A 159 -6.08 19.39 13.43
N THR A 160 -7.02 18.63 12.87
CA THR A 160 -8.42 18.58 13.36
C THR A 160 -8.84 17.25 13.95
N ASN A 161 -7.99 16.22 13.94
CA ASN A 161 -8.31 14.84 14.37
C ASN A 161 -9.66 14.31 13.85
N SER A 162 -10.06 14.74 12.64
CA SER A 162 -11.37 14.42 12.08
C SER A 162 -11.40 14.45 10.55
N THR A 163 -10.54 15.26 9.94
CA THR A 163 -10.38 15.40 8.50
C THR A 163 -8.90 15.50 8.14
N LEU A 164 -8.57 15.27 6.86
CA LEU A 164 -7.20 15.21 6.38
C LEU A 164 -6.85 16.46 5.58
N ALA A 165 -5.73 17.11 5.90
CA ALA A 165 -5.28 18.31 5.21
C ALA A 165 -4.70 18.00 3.82
N GLU A 166 -4.71 19.00 2.94
CA GLU A 166 -4.25 18.93 1.55
C GLU A 166 -2.74 18.66 1.43
N GLY A 167 -1.95 19.31 2.27
CA GLY A 167 -0.51 19.18 2.36
C GLY A 167 0.00 20.03 3.52
N PHE A 168 1.27 19.87 3.88
CA PHE A 168 1.86 20.58 5.01
C PHE A 168 3.37 20.70 4.87
N MET A 169 4.00 21.50 5.73
CA MET A 169 5.44 21.72 5.73
C MET A 169 6.19 20.47 6.22
N VAL A 170 7.40 20.26 5.72
CA VAL A 170 8.31 19.19 6.18
C VAL A 170 8.67 19.25 7.68
N ASP A 171 8.59 20.44 8.29
CA ASP A 171 8.78 20.64 9.74
C ASP A 171 7.49 20.42 10.55
N GLY A 172 6.39 20.05 9.89
CA GLY A 172 5.08 19.80 10.50
C GLY A 172 4.15 21.02 10.55
N GLY A 173 4.62 22.19 10.13
CA GLY A 173 3.78 23.39 10.04
C GLY A 173 2.59 23.20 9.12
N VAL A 174 1.41 23.69 9.55
CA VAL A 174 0.14 23.55 8.83
C VAL A 174 0.08 24.28 7.48
N GLN A 175 1.05 25.13 7.15
CA GLN A 175 1.08 25.80 5.86
C GLN A 175 1.37 24.76 4.75
N TYR A 176 0.62 24.79 3.66
CA TYR A 176 1.00 24.06 2.47
C TYR A 176 1.86 24.96 1.56
N PRO A 177 3.15 24.64 1.31
CA PRO A 177 4.04 25.46 0.47
C PRO A 177 3.54 25.83 -0.93
N ALA A 178 2.51 25.15 -1.45
CA ALA A 178 1.84 25.56 -2.69
C ALA A 178 1.20 26.95 -2.58
N TYR A 179 0.92 27.42 -1.37
CA TYR A 179 0.23 28.67 -1.11
C TYR A 179 1.07 29.61 -0.24
N TRP A 180 1.14 30.88 -0.66
CA TRP A 180 1.73 31.95 0.13
C TRP A 180 0.96 32.22 1.45
N SER A 181 -0.29 31.78 1.54
CA SER A 181 -1.16 31.96 2.71
C SER A 181 -1.61 30.62 3.25
N ALA A 182 -1.34 30.37 4.54
CA ALA A 182 -1.81 29.18 5.24
C ALA A 182 -3.34 29.02 5.23
N ALA A 183 -4.09 30.14 5.13
CA ALA A 183 -5.56 30.12 5.07
C ALA A 183 -6.12 29.47 3.79
N ARG A 184 -5.29 29.21 2.78
CA ARG A 184 -5.69 28.49 1.56
C ARG A 184 -5.59 26.98 1.70
N ASN A 185 -4.85 26.47 2.69
CA ASN A 185 -4.69 25.05 2.88
C ASN A 185 -6.04 24.42 3.26
N SER A 186 -6.56 23.51 2.44
CA SER A 186 -7.77 22.77 2.82
C SER A 186 -7.44 21.81 3.96
N HIS A 187 -8.23 21.86 5.03
CA HIS A 187 -8.14 20.90 6.14
C HIS A 187 -8.98 19.64 5.93
N CYS A 188 -9.73 19.57 4.84
CA CYS A 188 -10.55 18.41 4.47
C CYS A 188 -10.41 18.18 2.96
N HIS A 189 -9.31 17.55 2.57
CA HIS A 189 -8.95 17.32 1.18
C HIS A 189 -9.00 15.83 0.85
N GLY A 190 -9.90 15.45 -0.06
CA GLY A 190 -10.18 14.04 -0.36
C GLY A 190 -8.97 13.26 -0.91
N TRP A 191 -8.02 13.94 -1.57
CA TRP A 191 -6.83 13.30 -2.12
C TRP A 191 -5.88 12.73 -1.06
N SER A 192 -6.10 13.07 0.22
CA SER A 192 -5.27 12.64 1.35
C SER A 192 -5.77 11.32 1.93
N SER A 193 -6.83 10.73 1.36
CA SER A 193 -7.48 9.51 1.87
C SER A 193 -6.85 8.20 1.34
N GLY A 194 -5.62 8.24 0.82
CA GLY A 194 -4.90 7.06 0.34
C GLY A 194 -4.93 5.82 1.26
N PRO A 195 -4.80 5.96 2.60
CA PRO A 195 -4.83 4.82 3.51
C PRO A 195 -6.10 3.98 3.37
N THR A 196 -7.26 4.59 3.06
CA THR A 196 -8.50 3.84 2.85
C THR A 196 -8.37 2.84 1.70
N SER A 197 -7.76 3.25 0.58
CA SER A 197 -7.51 2.35 -0.55
C SER A 197 -6.48 1.29 -0.20
N VAL A 198 -5.35 1.70 0.40
CA VAL A 198 -4.21 0.81 0.70
C VAL A 198 -4.60 -0.27 1.72
N LEU A 199 -5.31 0.12 2.78
CA LEU A 199 -5.80 -0.84 3.78
C LEU A 199 -6.74 -1.87 3.15
N THR A 200 -7.54 -1.46 2.17
CA THR A 200 -8.52 -2.34 1.51
C THR A 200 -7.89 -3.24 0.43
N SER A 201 -7.03 -2.69 -0.43
CA SER A 201 -6.49 -3.41 -1.59
C SER A 201 -5.16 -4.11 -1.31
N GLU A 202 -4.36 -3.63 -0.37
CA GLU A 202 -3.00 -4.13 -0.11
C GLU A 202 -2.88 -4.82 1.27
N VAL A 203 -3.46 -4.27 2.34
CA VAL A 203 -3.43 -4.94 3.66
C VAL A 203 -4.45 -6.08 3.72
N LEU A 204 -5.73 -5.78 3.45
CA LEU A 204 -6.75 -6.83 3.28
C LEU A 204 -6.57 -7.60 1.97
N GLY A 205 -5.90 -7.01 0.98
CA GLY A 205 -5.49 -7.70 -0.23
C GLY A 205 -6.60 -7.91 -1.27
N ILE A 206 -7.75 -7.25 -1.16
CA ILE A 206 -8.91 -7.52 -2.02
C ILE A 206 -8.71 -6.87 -3.38
N GLN A 207 -8.60 -7.69 -4.44
CA GLN A 207 -8.45 -7.22 -5.81
C GLN A 207 -9.53 -7.80 -6.73
N LEU A 208 -10.24 -6.93 -7.44
CA LEU A 208 -11.23 -7.34 -8.44
C LEU A 208 -10.54 -7.49 -9.81
N LEU A 209 -10.66 -8.66 -10.42
CA LEU A 209 -10.01 -9.01 -11.69
C LEU A 209 -10.97 -8.91 -12.90
N ALA A 210 -12.28 -8.93 -12.64
CA ALA A 210 -13.33 -8.74 -13.62
C ALA A 210 -14.44 -7.82 -13.10
N PRO A 211 -15.32 -7.28 -13.96
CA PRO A 211 -16.37 -6.34 -13.58
C PRO A 211 -17.21 -6.84 -12.39
N ALA A 212 -17.43 -5.93 -11.43
CA ALA A 212 -18.16 -6.18 -10.19
C ALA A 212 -17.60 -7.33 -9.32
N GLY A 213 -16.38 -7.81 -9.57
CA GLY A 213 -15.79 -8.94 -8.83
C GLY A 213 -16.33 -10.30 -9.26
N ALA A 214 -16.71 -10.48 -10.54
CA ALA A 214 -16.99 -11.81 -11.08
C ALA A 214 -15.79 -12.76 -10.92
N GLU A 215 -14.60 -12.20 -11.08
CA GLU A 215 -13.31 -12.79 -10.79
C GLU A 215 -12.58 -11.88 -9.81
N TRP A 216 -11.93 -12.46 -8.81
CA TRP A 216 -11.23 -11.73 -7.76
C TRP A 216 -10.01 -12.49 -7.24
N THR A 217 -9.10 -11.80 -6.58
CA THR A 217 -8.03 -12.41 -5.79
C THR A 217 -7.93 -11.71 -4.44
N VAL A 218 -7.59 -12.46 -3.40
CA VAL A 218 -7.27 -11.94 -2.08
C VAL A 218 -5.84 -12.30 -1.75
N ARG A 219 -4.98 -11.29 -1.63
CA ARG A 219 -3.58 -11.42 -1.22
C ARG A 219 -3.35 -10.58 0.05
N PRO A 220 -3.77 -11.08 1.22
CA PRO A 220 -3.70 -10.30 2.45
C PRO A 220 -2.27 -10.25 2.97
N HIS A 221 -1.95 -9.16 3.68
CA HIS A 221 -0.70 -8.97 4.37
C HIS A 221 -0.94 -8.26 5.70
N LEU A 222 -0.79 -8.98 6.81
CA LEU A 222 -1.00 -8.44 8.14
C LEU A 222 0.34 -7.97 8.69
N SER A 223 0.72 -6.74 8.31
CA SER A 223 2.00 -6.12 8.66
C SER A 223 2.38 -6.30 10.13
N LYS A 224 3.68 -6.20 10.44
CA LYS A 224 4.20 -6.29 11.81
C LYS A 224 3.64 -5.23 12.76
N TRP A 225 3.01 -4.19 12.23
CA TRP A 225 2.41 -3.09 12.98
C TRP A 225 0.96 -3.36 13.41
N LEU A 226 0.33 -4.44 12.94
CA LEU A 226 -1.08 -4.73 13.16
C LEU A 226 -1.28 -6.08 13.87
N ALA A 227 -2.12 -6.08 14.91
CA ALA A 227 -2.54 -7.31 15.60
C ALA A 227 -3.61 -8.07 14.80
N PHE A 228 -4.47 -7.30 14.14
CA PHE A 228 -5.59 -7.77 13.36
C PHE A 228 -5.98 -6.70 12.33
N ALA A 229 -6.71 -7.10 11.29
CA ALA A 229 -7.34 -6.21 10.34
C ALA A 229 -8.66 -6.83 9.87
N ARG A 230 -9.71 -6.02 9.73
CA ARG A 230 -10.99 -6.43 9.15
C ARG A 230 -11.56 -5.31 8.32
N GLY A 231 -12.13 -5.66 7.20
CA GLY A 231 -12.88 -4.72 6.37
C GLY A 231 -13.26 -5.32 5.04
N GLY A 232 -13.77 -4.48 4.16
CA GLY A 232 -14.26 -4.91 2.87
C GLY A 232 -15.19 -3.88 2.25
N PHE A 233 -15.85 -4.28 1.17
CA PHE A 233 -16.79 -3.44 0.42
C PHE A 233 -17.84 -4.30 -0.28
N ALA A 234 -18.93 -3.66 -0.70
CA ALA A 234 -19.96 -4.29 -1.49
C ALA A 234 -19.87 -3.88 -2.96
N THR A 235 -20.18 -4.83 -3.84
CA THR A 235 -20.41 -4.60 -5.27
C THR A 235 -21.87 -4.93 -5.61
N THR A 236 -22.25 -4.80 -6.88
CA THR A 236 -23.55 -5.30 -7.35
C THR A 236 -23.70 -6.82 -7.23
N LYS A 237 -22.62 -7.58 -7.01
CA LYS A 237 -22.66 -9.02 -6.76
C LYS A 237 -22.84 -9.38 -5.28
N GLY A 238 -22.46 -8.49 -4.37
CA GLY A 238 -22.54 -8.71 -2.92
C GLY A 238 -21.32 -8.20 -2.17
N VAL A 239 -21.19 -8.64 -0.92
CA VAL A 239 -20.13 -8.23 0.01
C VAL A 239 -18.86 -9.04 -0.19
N PHE A 240 -17.72 -8.34 -0.24
CA PHE A 240 -16.39 -8.88 -0.03
C PHE A 240 -15.93 -8.44 1.36
N GLU A 241 -15.52 -9.37 2.22
CA GLU A 241 -14.95 -9.07 3.55
C GLU A 241 -13.75 -9.97 3.80
N VAL A 242 -12.68 -9.40 4.35
CA VAL A 242 -11.50 -10.12 4.81
C VAL A 242 -11.27 -9.82 6.28
N LYS A 243 -10.92 -10.85 7.05
CA LYS A 243 -10.48 -10.74 8.45
C LYS A 243 -9.13 -11.41 8.61
N LEU A 244 -8.23 -10.74 9.31
CA LEU A 244 -6.87 -11.17 9.60
C LEU A 244 -6.66 -11.03 11.10
N THR A 245 -6.21 -12.10 11.77
CA THR A 245 -6.00 -12.10 13.21
C THR A 245 -4.73 -12.86 13.58
N ARG A 246 -3.83 -12.26 14.35
CA ARG A 246 -2.71 -12.96 14.98
C ARG A 246 -3.23 -13.89 16.08
N VAL A 247 -2.86 -15.16 16.02
CA VAL A 247 -3.30 -16.19 16.95
C VAL A 247 -2.14 -16.99 17.53
N VAL A 248 -2.40 -17.60 18.69
CA VAL A 248 -1.55 -18.62 19.29
C VAL A 248 -2.34 -19.91 19.48
N ALA A 249 -1.66 -21.04 19.26
CA ALA A 249 -2.15 -22.35 19.64
C ALA A 249 -2.12 -22.50 21.18
N SER A 250 -3.28 -22.75 21.79
CA SER A 250 -3.44 -22.99 23.22
C SER A 250 -4.10 -24.34 23.47
N THR A 251 -3.46 -25.19 24.27
CA THR A 251 -4.03 -26.46 24.75
C THR A 251 -4.78 -26.25 26.06
N SER A 252 -5.81 -27.04 26.32
CA SER A 252 -6.64 -26.99 27.53
C SER A 252 -5.94 -27.48 28.81
N SER A 253 -4.76 -28.12 28.72
CA SER A 253 -4.02 -28.55 29.92
C SER A 253 -3.22 -27.41 30.55
N THR A 254 -3.47 -27.17 31.84
CA THR A 254 -2.81 -26.24 32.78
C THR A 254 -1.32 -26.56 33.06
N ALA A 255 -0.58 -27.09 32.08
CA ALA A 255 0.85 -27.30 32.22
C ALA A 255 1.57 -25.96 32.09
N THR A 256 2.08 -25.48 33.23
CA THR A 256 2.91 -24.30 33.48
C THR A 256 4.24 -24.25 32.74
N HIS A 257 4.39 -24.95 31.62
CA HIS A 257 5.56 -24.84 30.77
C HIS A 257 5.27 -23.92 29.59
N GLN A 258 5.97 -22.78 29.60
CA GLN A 258 6.25 -21.83 28.53
C GLN A 258 6.88 -22.48 27.27
N HIS A 259 6.45 -23.68 26.88
CA HIS A 259 6.80 -24.23 25.59
C HIS A 259 6.16 -23.34 24.52
N LYS A 260 7.01 -22.73 23.69
CA LYS A 260 6.70 -21.83 22.57
C LYS A 260 5.32 -22.13 22.00
N ARG A 261 4.31 -21.33 22.37
CA ARG A 261 2.99 -21.40 21.74
C ARG A 261 3.19 -21.12 20.25
N ARG A 262 2.76 -22.05 19.40
CA ARG A 262 2.88 -21.89 17.95
C ARG A 262 2.05 -20.68 17.55
N ARG A 263 2.68 -19.68 16.93
CA ARG A 263 2.02 -18.48 16.42
C ARG A 263 1.60 -18.67 14.98
N GLY A 264 0.52 -18.02 14.60
CA GLY A 264 0.05 -17.97 13.23
C GLY A 264 -0.90 -16.81 13.00
N GLN A 265 -1.43 -16.74 11.79
CA GLN A 265 -2.43 -15.76 11.37
C GLN A 265 -3.64 -16.51 10.80
N VAL A 266 -4.82 -16.25 11.38
CA VAL A 266 -6.08 -16.71 10.80
C VAL A 266 -6.52 -15.69 9.76
N VAL A 267 -6.87 -16.20 8.59
CA VAL A 267 -7.43 -15.43 7.47
C VAL A 267 -8.84 -15.96 7.20
N GLU A 268 -9.84 -15.08 7.26
CA GLU A 268 -11.20 -15.39 6.85
C GLU A 268 -11.56 -14.54 5.63
N ILE A 269 -12.13 -15.18 4.60
CA ILE A 269 -12.56 -14.54 3.35
C ILE A 269 -14.04 -14.82 3.12
N THR A 270 -14.81 -13.76 2.98
CA THR A 270 -16.20 -13.79 2.55
C THR A 270 -16.28 -13.15 1.16
N ALA A 271 -16.84 -13.87 0.20
CA ALA A 271 -17.05 -13.38 -1.16
C ALA A 271 -18.44 -13.81 -1.66
N PRO A 272 -19.07 -13.05 -2.59
CA PRO A 272 -20.44 -13.33 -3.03
C PRO A 272 -20.58 -14.66 -3.78
N GLU A 273 -21.76 -15.30 -3.67
CA GLU A 273 -22.10 -16.50 -4.47
C GLU A 273 -21.89 -16.28 -5.97
N PHE A 274 -21.55 -17.35 -6.69
CA PHE A 274 -21.34 -17.32 -8.15
C PHE A 274 -20.24 -16.34 -8.59
N THR A 275 -19.20 -16.24 -7.78
CA THR A 275 -17.94 -15.56 -8.13
C THR A 275 -16.78 -16.54 -8.00
N ASN A 276 -15.75 -16.34 -8.80
CA ASN A 276 -14.56 -17.18 -8.78
C ASN A 276 -13.39 -16.36 -8.25
N GLY A 277 -12.59 -16.91 -7.35
CA GLY A 277 -11.40 -16.22 -6.92
C GLY A 277 -10.27 -17.12 -6.48
N THR A 278 -9.19 -16.46 -6.12
CA THR A 278 -7.99 -17.12 -5.60
C THR A 278 -7.57 -16.46 -4.30
N PHE A 279 -7.15 -17.27 -3.34
CA PHE A 279 -6.43 -16.80 -2.17
C PHE A 279 -4.93 -17.01 -2.39
N GLU A 280 -4.14 -15.97 -2.21
CA GLU A 280 -2.68 -15.99 -2.37
C GLU A 280 -2.00 -15.68 -1.03
N TRP A 281 -1.14 -16.58 -0.55
CA TRP A 281 -0.41 -16.41 0.70
C TRP A 281 1.11 -16.45 0.54
N GLY A 282 1.80 -15.56 1.26
CA GLY A 282 3.25 -15.55 1.40
C GLY A 282 4.04 -15.09 0.16
N PRO A 283 5.38 -15.04 0.25
CA PRO A 283 6.26 -14.54 -0.81
C PRO A 283 6.32 -15.44 -2.05
N PHE A 284 5.97 -16.73 -1.89
CA PHE A 284 5.89 -17.70 -2.99
C PHE A 284 4.48 -17.82 -3.59
N SER A 285 3.53 -17.00 -3.11
CA SER A 285 2.15 -16.95 -3.61
C SER A 285 1.51 -18.33 -3.68
N HIS A 286 1.39 -19.02 -2.54
CA HIS A 286 0.57 -20.23 -2.48
C HIS A 286 -0.84 -19.87 -2.95
N LYS A 287 -1.21 -20.33 -4.15
CA LYS A 287 -2.52 -20.04 -4.74
C LYS A 287 -3.46 -21.18 -4.42
N VAL A 288 -4.58 -20.83 -3.79
CA VAL A 288 -5.67 -21.75 -3.49
C VAL A 288 -6.91 -21.22 -4.19
N ASP A 289 -7.58 -22.06 -4.96
CA ASP A 289 -8.87 -21.72 -5.55
C ASP A 289 -9.87 -21.47 -4.42
N ALA A 290 -10.56 -20.34 -4.48
CA ALA A 290 -11.57 -19.92 -3.53
C ALA A 290 -12.85 -19.59 -4.30
N GLU A 291 -13.87 -20.44 -4.19
CA GLU A 291 -15.17 -20.14 -4.76
C GLU A 291 -15.94 -19.20 -3.84
N GLY A 292 -16.57 -18.18 -4.43
CA GLY A 292 -17.52 -17.35 -3.71
C GLY A 292 -18.76 -18.17 -3.36
N GLY A 293 -19.20 -18.09 -2.11
CA GLY A 293 -20.24 -18.96 -1.58
C GLY A 293 -20.95 -18.37 -0.38
N ARG A 294 -21.98 -19.09 0.08
CA ARG A 294 -22.81 -18.71 1.23
C ARG A 294 -22.03 -18.59 2.55
N THR A 295 -20.88 -19.24 2.63
CA THR A 295 -20.10 -19.41 3.86
C THR A 295 -18.71 -18.80 3.69
N THR A 296 -18.27 -18.07 4.71
CA THR A 296 -16.89 -17.61 4.86
C THR A 296 -15.93 -18.81 4.82
N THR A 297 -14.87 -18.70 4.04
CA THR A 297 -13.78 -19.69 4.03
C THR A 297 -12.64 -19.17 4.89
N ALA A 298 -11.96 -20.06 5.62
CA ALA A 298 -10.88 -19.66 6.51
C ALA A 298 -9.63 -20.53 6.34
N TRP A 299 -8.48 -19.93 6.65
CA TRP A 299 -7.18 -20.58 6.66
C TRP A 299 -6.38 -20.16 7.90
N ILE A 300 -5.49 -21.04 8.34
CA ILE A 300 -4.46 -20.74 9.33
C ILE A 300 -3.10 -20.79 8.61
N ALA A 301 -2.40 -19.67 8.65
CA ALA A 301 -1.01 -19.57 8.22
C ALA A 301 -0.11 -19.63 9.46
N TRP A 302 0.79 -20.60 9.50
CA TRP A 302 1.74 -20.77 10.59
C TRP A 302 3.09 -20.13 10.26
N GLY A 303 3.75 -19.54 11.25
CA GLY A 303 5.02 -18.82 11.07
C GLY A 303 4.84 -17.30 11.09
N ASP A 304 5.95 -16.59 11.26
CA ASP A 304 5.99 -15.14 11.04
C ASP A 304 6.15 -14.87 9.51
N GLU A 305 5.81 -13.67 9.02
CA GLU A 305 5.75 -13.36 7.57
C GLU A 305 7.06 -13.62 6.80
N ASP A 306 8.21 -13.67 7.50
CA ASP A 306 9.55 -13.93 6.96
C ASP A 306 10.00 -15.40 7.04
N ASP A 307 9.15 -16.32 7.51
CA ASP A 307 9.50 -17.73 7.62
C ASP A 307 9.21 -18.47 6.29
N ASP A 308 10.29 -18.85 5.58
CA ASP A 308 10.22 -19.69 4.37
C ASP A 308 9.54 -21.06 4.62
N ALA A 309 9.33 -21.44 5.88
CA ALA A 309 8.58 -22.63 6.29
C ALA A 309 7.10 -22.38 6.59
N ALA A 310 6.54 -21.23 6.19
CA ALA A 310 5.14 -20.91 6.43
C ALA A 310 4.21 -21.97 5.81
N SER A 311 3.46 -22.67 6.68
CA SER A 311 2.49 -23.68 6.26
C SER A 311 1.09 -23.07 6.30
N LEU A 312 0.35 -23.26 5.21
CA LEU A 312 -1.01 -22.81 5.06
C LEU A 312 -1.96 -24.01 5.12
N GLU A 313 -2.92 -23.97 6.03
CA GLU A 313 -3.92 -25.03 6.20
C GLU A 313 -5.33 -24.43 6.15
N GLN A 314 -6.25 -25.09 5.45
CA GLN A 314 -7.67 -24.70 5.48
C GLN A 314 -8.24 -25.00 6.87
N LEU A 315 -8.97 -24.03 7.43
CA LEU A 315 -9.57 -24.10 8.76
C LEU A 315 -11.09 -24.27 8.63
N ASP A 316 -11.62 -25.36 9.17
CA ASP A 316 -13.07 -25.57 9.26
C ASP A 316 -13.64 -24.79 10.44
N ILE A 317 -14.21 -23.62 10.16
CA ILE A 317 -14.80 -22.74 11.17
C ILE A 317 -16.24 -23.11 11.54
N ALA A 318 -16.89 -24.01 10.79
CA ALA A 318 -18.27 -24.41 11.05
C ALA A 318 -18.40 -25.35 12.27
N LEU A 319 -17.33 -26.10 12.58
CA LEU A 319 -17.34 -27.12 13.63
C LEU A 319 -16.91 -26.62 15.01
N GLY A 320 -16.43 -25.37 15.15
CA GLY A 320 -15.78 -24.97 16.41
C GLY A 320 -15.42 -23.51 16.61
N ARG A 321 -16.06 -22.57 15.91
CA ARG A 321 -15.93 -21.14 16.22
C ARG A 321 -16.63 -20.81 17.54
N VAL A 322 -15.90 -20.16 18.44
CA VAL A 322 -16.48 -19.50 19.60
C VAL A 322 -16.48 -18.01 19.32
N GLU A 323 -17.67 -17.44 19.26
CA GLU A 323 -17.85 -16.01 18.96
C GLU A 323 -17.16 -15.12 19.99
N ALA A 324 -16.73 -13.96 19.51
CA ALA A 324 -16.23 -12.89 20.35
C ALA A 324 -17.33 -12.36 21.29
N PRO A 325 -16.97 -11.68 22.39
CA PRO A 325 -17.94 -11.09 23.32
C PRO A 325 -18.89 -10.08 22.64
N ASN A 326 -18.39 -9.35 21.65
CA ASN A 326 -19.13 -8.34 20.88
C ASN A 326 -18.45 -8.07 19.53
N GLU A 327 -19.06 -7.20 18.73
CA GLU A 327 -18.58 -6.85 17.37
C GLU A 327 -17.26 -6.06 17.35
N GLU A 328 -17.00 -5.21 18.36
CA GLU A 328 -15.75 -4.45 18.45
C GLU A 328 -14.56 -5.36 18.81
N GLU A 329 -14.83 -6.40 19.59
CA GLU A 329 -13.87 -7.43 19.98
C GLU A 329 -13.87 -8.65 19.04
N TRP A 330 -14.39 -8.53 17.81
CA TRP A 330 -14.50 -9.65 16.86
C TRP A 330 -13.20 -10.47 16.71
N HIS A 331 -12.04 -9.82 16.82
CA HIS A 331 -10.71 -10.42 16.73
C HIS A 331 -10.39 -11.39 17.87
N ARG A 332 -11.14 -11.34 18.99
CA ARG A 332 -11.03 -12.25 20.14
C ARG A 332 -11.77 -13.58 19.97
N GLN A 333 -12.45 -13.78 18.83
CA GLN A 333 -12.99 -15.09 18.48
C GLN A 333 -11.93 -16.19 18.58
N SER A 334 -12.35 -17.40 18.93
CA SER A 334 -11.46 -18.55 18.97
C SER A 334 -11.96 -19.69 18.11
N PHE A 335 -11.04 -20.52 17.64
CA PHE A 335 -11.34 -21.63 16.76
C PHE A 335 -10.84 -22.92 17.38
N ILE A 336 -11.68 -23.95 17.43
CA ILE A 336 -11.21 -25.30 17.70
C ILE A 336 -10.25 -25.71 16.58
N TYR A 337 -9.09 -26.20 16.98
CA TYR A 337 -8.05 -26.76 16.13
C TYR A 337 -7.78 -28.20 16.55
N ARG A 338 -7.00 -28.94 15.76
CA ARG A 338 -6.72 -30.38 15.99
C ARG A 338 -6.18 -30.64 17.41
N ASP A 339 -6.38 -31.87 17.90
CA ASP A 339 -5.79 -32.39 19.13
C ASP A 339 -6.04 -31.52 20.39
N ASP A 340 -7.31 -31.20 20.67
CA ASP A 340 -7.74 -30.37 21.83
C ASP A 340 -7.09 -28.98 21.90
N THR A 341 -6.57 -28.49 20.78
CA THR A 341 -5.96 -27.17 20.67
C THR A 341 -7.02 -26.14 20.27
N ARG A 342 -6.89 -24.92 20.77
CA ARG A 342 -7.64 -23.76 20.29
C ARG A 342 -6.71 -22.72 19.74
N LEU A 343 -7.11 -22.08 18.64
CA LEU A 343 -6.50 -20.84 18.17
C LEU A 343 -7.18 -19.70 18.92
N ILE A 344 -6.41 -18.97 19.71
CA ILE A 344 -6.88 -17.79 20.45
C ILE A 344 -6.05 -16.58 20.02
N PHE A 345 -6.60 -15.38 20.17
CA PHE A 345 -5.88 -14.13 19.89
C PHE A 345 -4.55 -14.05 20.65
N ASP A 346 -3.49 -13.55 20.00
CA ASP A 346 -2.18 -13.35 20.64
C ASP A 346 -2.17 -12.07 21.49
N ASP A 347 -2.70 -12.13 22.71
CA ASP A 347 -2.67 -11.00 23.66
C ASP A 347 -1.25 -10.56 24.04
N ALA A 348 -0.21 -11.36 23.73
CA ALA A 348 1.18 -11.00 23.99
C ALA A 348 1.85 -10.24 22.82
N TRP A 349 1.16 -10.07 21.69
CA TRP A 349 1.67 -9.28 20.57
C TRP A 349 1.64 -7.79 20.91
N ALA A 350 2.68 -7.08 20.49
CA ALA A 350 2.76 -5.63 20.50
C ALA A 350 3.45 -5.17 19.21
N PRO A 351 3.08 -4.00 18.65
CA PRO A 351 3.78 -3.47 17.50
C PRO A 351 5.24 -3.14 17.88
N PRO A 352 6.19 -3.25 16.95
CA PRO A 352 7.55 -2.81 17.21
C PRO A 352 7.60 -1.28 17.48
N PRO A 353 8.62 -0.78 18.18
CA PRO A 353 8.79 0.66 18.35
C PRO A 353 9.05 1.31 16.99
N MET A 354 8.39 2.44 16.73
CA MET A 354 8.70 3.27 15.56
C MET A 354 10.09 3.91 15.71
N ALA A 355 10.85 3.96 14.61
CA ALA A 355 12.14 4.63 14.61
C ALA A 355 11.97 6.13 14.88
N GLU A 356 12.79 6.67 15.78
CA GLU A 356 12.88 8.12 15.99
C GLU A 356 13.47 8.78 14.75
N ARG A 357 12.85 9.88 14.31
CA ARG A 357 13.25 10.65 13.13
C ARG A 357 13.33 12.12 13.47
N ALA A 358 14.29 12.83 12.89
CA ALA A 358 14.35 14.28 12.97
C ALA A 358 13.22 14.91 12.15
N ALA A 359 12.73 16.08 12.57
CA ALA A 359 11.85 16.89 11.74
C ALA A 359 12.59 17.33 10.47
N GLY A 360 11.86 17.54 9.37
CA GLY A 360 12.44 18.10 8.17
C GLY A 360 12.91 19.54 8.40
N GLU A 361 14.01 19.91 7.77
CA GLU A 361 14.51 21.29 7.78
C GLU A 361 13.89 22.08 6.63
N VAL A 362 13.39 23.28 6.94
CA VAL A 362 12.79 24.17 5.95
C VAL A 362 13.90 24.94 5.22
N ASP A 363 13.95 24.80 3.90
CA ASP A 363 14.71 25.67 3.01
C ASP A 363 13.90 26.95 2.75
N TRP A 364 14.17 27.98 3.55
CA TRP A 364 13.47 29.27 3.46
C TRP A 364 13.72 30.00 2.13
N ASP A 365 14.92 29.86 1.55
CA ASP A 365 15.26 30.49 0.28
C ASP A 365 14.44 29.85 -0.86
N ALA A 366 14.30 28.53 -0.88
CA ALA A 366 13.46 27.82 -1.84
C ALA A 366 11.97 28.15 -1.64
N LEU A 367 11.51 28.29 -0.39
CA LEU A 367 10.14 28.67 -0.07
C LEU A 367 9.82 30.08 -0.57
N GLU A 368 10.69 31.06 -0.31
CA GLU A 368 10.51 32.43 -0.77
C GLU A 368 10.56 32.52 -2.30
N ALA A 369 11.52 31.84 -2.93
CA ALA A 369 11.62 31.77 -4.38
C ALA A 369 10.36 31.17 -5.02
N ASN A 370 9.63 30.30 -4.33
CA ASN A 370 8.36 29.75 -4.80
C ASN A 370 7.23 30.81 -4.85
N TYR A 371 7.22 31.75 -3.91
CA TYR A 371 6.15 32.78 -3.82
C TYR A 371 6.42 34.03 -4.67
N VAL A 372 7.69 34.31 -4.98
CA VAL A 372 8.09 35.58 -5.62
C VAL A 372 8.14 35.49 -7.15
N LYS A 373 8.02 34.30 -7.75
CA LYS A 373 8.06 34.15 -9.22
C LYS A 373 6.95 34.97 -9.90
N PRO A 374 7.27 35.84 -10.89
CA PRO A 374 6.26 36.54 -11.66
C PRO A 374 5.38 35.56 -12.45
N LEU A 375 4.10 35.89 -12.61
CA LEU A 375 3.12 35.14 -13.43
C LEU A 375 3.63 34.81 -14.86
N ALA A 376 4.53 35.63 -15.40
CA ALA A 376 5.14 35.45 -16.72
C ALA A 376 6.19 34.32 -16.79
N GLU A 377 6.69 33.82 -15.65
CA GLU A 377 7.68 32.73 -15.57
C GLU A 377 7.06 31.39 -15.16
N MET A 378 5.75 31.36 -14.90
CA MET A 378 5.02 30.15 -14.47
C MET A 378 4.38 29.35 -15.62
N PHE A 379 4.38 29.86 -16.86
CA PHE A 379 3.72 29.22 -18.02
C PHE A 379 4.65 29.07 -19.24
#